data_AF-X1P040-F1
#
_entry.id   AF-X1P040-F1
#
_cell.length_a   1.000
_cell.length_b   1.000
_cell.length_c   1.000
_cell.angle_alpha   90.00
_cell.angle_beta   90.00
_cell.angle_gamma   90.00
#
_symmetry.space_group_name_H-M   'P 1'
#
loop_
_entity.id
_entity.type
_entity.pdbx_description
1 polymer ?
#
loop_
_entity_poly.entity_id
_entity_poly.type
_entity_poly.pdbx_seq_one_letter_code
_entity_poly.pdbx_strand_id
1 'polypeptide(L)'
;AKLPRFSGGAVGYVGYDIVRFWEEIPENNQDDLNLPDSLFMLSHTLIIFDHINHTIKVVSYALLDGKESPQIVYEKAKREIDGVIRKLRQPSPSLLHRERKEKKKEIANEKVESNFTSDIFQSRVKKAKEYIRAGDIFQVVLSQRLKRKVSASGFDIYRTLRSLNPSPYMYYLKCGDFEIVGSSPETLVRMEEEEITYRP
;
A
#
# COMPACT_ATOMS: atom_id res chain seq x y z
N ALA A 1 24.63 -9.58 -14.06
CA ALA A 1 23.33 -10.19 -13.67
C ALA A 1 22.23 -9.16 -13.90
N LYS A 2 21.15 -9.50 -14.61
CA LYS A 2 20.06 -8.55 -14.89
C LYS A 2 19.20 -8.35 -13.64
N LEU A 3 19.02 -7.10 -13.23
CA LEU A 3 18.13 -6.71 -12.14
C LEU A 3 16.66 -6.78 -12.63
N PRO A 4 15.71 -7.11 -11.73
CA PRO A 4 14.29 -7.07 -12.05
C PRO A 4 13.81 -5.62 -12.25
N ARG A 5 12.61 -5.48 -12.82
CA ARG A 5 11.98 -4.19 -13.16
C ARG A 5 12.03 -3.20 -11.99
N PHE A 6 11.60 -3.65 -10.82
CA PHE A 6 11.80 -2.91 -9.58
C PHE A 6 12.96 -3.51 -8.81
N SER A 7 14.05 -2.76 -8.70
CA SER A 7 15.22 -3.17 -7.93
C SER A 7 15.57 -2.20 -6.80
N GLY A 8 14.94 -1.02 -6.74
CA GLY A 8 15.14 0.01 -5.72
C GLY A 8 14.33 1.27 -6.00
N GLY A 9 14.29 2.18 -5.03
CA GLY A 9 13.62 3.47 -5.14
C GLY A 9 12.65 3.77 -3.98
N ALA A 10 11.81 4.77 -4.20
CA ALA A 10 10.78 5.20 -3.27
C ALA A 10 9.54 4.28 -3.38
N VAL A 11 9.05 3.79 -2.24
CA VAL A 11 7.81 2.99 -2.14
C VAL A 11 6.90 3.66 -1.13
N GLY A 12 5.67 3.96 -1.50
CA GLY A 12 4.82 4.82 -0.69
C GLY A 12 3.45 5.04 -1.27
N TYR A 13 2.81 6.12 -0.84
CA TYR A 13 1.54 6.57 -1.38
C TYR A 13 1.54 8.08 -1.61
N VAL A 14 0.61 8.48 -2.48
CA VAL A 14 0.19 9.86 -2.69
C VAL A 14 -1.31 9.89 -2.41
N GLY A 15 -1.73 10.68 -1.43
CA GLY A 15 -3.11 10.87 -1.00
C GLY A 15 -3.88 11.70 -2.02
N TYR A 16 -5.21 11.62 -1.98
CA TYR A 16 -6.07 12.33 -2.93
C TYR A 16 -5.90 13.84 -2.85
N ASP A 17 -5.83 14.41 -1.64
CA ASP A 17 -5.82 15.86 -1.41
C ASP A 17 -4.61 16.58 -1.99
N ILE A 18 -3.55 15.86 -2.42
CA ILE A 18 -2.44 16.46 -3.17
C ILE A 18 -2.93 17.19 -4.44
N VAL A 19 -4.06 16.79 -5.02
CA VAL A 19 -4.64 17.44 -6.20
C VAL A 19 -4.83 18.95 -6.01
N ARG A 20 -5.03 19.40 -4.77
CA ARG A 20 -5.23 20.82 -4.40
C ARG A 20 -4.00 21.70 -4.61
N PHE A 21 -2.82 21.10 -4.81
CA PHE A 21 -1.62 21.85 -5.18
C PHE A 21 -1.63 22.30 -6.65
N TRP A 22 -2.47 21.67 -7.48
CA TRP A 22 -2.58 21.98 -8.91
C TRP A 22 -3.95 22.56 -9.28
N GLU A 23 -5.01 22.17 -8.59
CA GLU A 23 -6.39 22.56 -8.90
C GLU A 23 -7.07 23.28 -7.74
N GLU A 24 -7.87 24.30 -8.05
CA GLU A 24 -8.66 25.02 -7.06
C GLU A 24 -9.89 24.21 -6.63
N ILE A 25 -9.72 23.38 -5.60
CA ILE A 25 -10.80 22.54 -5.03
C ILE A 25 -11.11 23.02 -3.61
N PRO A 26 -12.38 23.32 -3.27
CA PRO A 26 -12.76 23.77 -1.93
C PRO A 26 -12.43 22.75 -0.83
N GLU A 27 -11.87 23.23 0.28
CA GLU A 27 -11.49 22.42 1.44
C GLU A 27 -12.58 22.45 2.52
N ASN A 28 -13.77 21.99 2.15
CA ASN A 28 -14.96 22.07 3.02
C ASN A 28 -15.16 20.84 3.92
N ASN A 29 -14.38 19.77 3.70
CA ASN A 29 -14.51 18.54 4.46
C ASN A 29 -13.55 18.58 5.66
N GLN A 30 -14.00 18.05 6.80
CA GLN A 30 -13.13 17.87 7.96
C GLN A 30 -12.07 16.80 7.67
N ASP A 31 -10.80 17.11 7.92
CA ASP A 31 -9.75 16.11 7.99
C ASP A 31 -9.75 15.45 9.38
N ASP A 32 -10.31 14.25 9.44
CA ASP A 32 -10.40 13.45 10.65
C ASP A 32 -9.37 12.31 10.72
N LEU A 33 -8.57 12.12 9.66
CA LEU A 33 -7.51 11.11 9.63
C LEU A 33 -6.13 11.73 9.88
N ASN A 34 -5.93 13.01 9.55
CA ASN A 34 -4.70 13.75 9.76
C ASN A 34 -3.48 12.98 9.22
N LEU A 35 -3.64 12.43 8.01
CA LEU A 35 -2.60 11.67 7.30
C LEU A 35 -1.77 12.63 6.46
N PRO A 36 -0.47 12.36 6.23
CA PRO A 36 0.31 13.17 5.32
C PRO A 36 -0.21 13.02 3.88
N ASP A 37 -0.15 14.10 3.09
CA ASP A 37 -0.53 14.10 1.68
C ASP A 37 0.26 13.09 0.85
N SER A 38 1.50 12.79 1.25
CA SER A 38 2.28 11.70 0.68
C SER A 38 3.31 11.18 1.69
N LEU A 39 3.67 9.91 1.56
CA LEU A 39 4.73 9.30 2.36
C LEU A 39 5.44 8.24 1.53
N PHE A 40 6.77 8.31 1.50
CA PHE A 40 7.62 7.37 0.77
C PHE A 40 8.76 6.83 1.63
N MET A 41 8.99 5.53 1.51
CA MET A 41 10.14 4.82 2.06
C MET A 41 11.19 4.66 0.96
N LEU A 42 12.41 5.11 1.22
CA LEU A 42 13.54 4.82 0.34
C LEU A 42 14.06 3.41 0.63
N SER A 43 13.86 2.50 -0.32
CA SER A 43 14.20 1.09 -0.18
C SER A 43 15.70 0.87 -0.38
N HIS A 44 16.44 0.75 0.72
CA HIS A 44 17.89 0.50 0.69
C HIS A 44 18.22 -0.96 0.37
N THR A 45 17.54 -1.89 1.05
CA THR A 45 17.74 -3.33 0.90
C THR A 45 16.42 -4.01 0.58
N LEU A 46 16.39 -4.76 -0.52
CA LEU A 46 15.20 -5.39 -1.10
C LEU A 46 15.36 -6.90 -1.17
N ILE A 47 14.25 -7.60 -0.93
CA ILE A 47 14.11 -9.04 -1.16
C ILE A 47 13.08 -9.22 -2.27
N ILE A 48 13.54 -9.71 -3.42
CA ILE A 48 12.73 -9.79 -4.63
C ILE A 48 12.46 -11.26 -4.94
N PHE A 49 11.19 -11.63 -4.93
CA PHE A 49 10.71 -12.98 -5.20
C PHE A 49 10.37 -13.11 -6.68
N ASP A 50 11.09 -13.97 -7.39
CA ASP A 50 10.75 -14.39 -8.74
C ASP A 50 9.99 -15.72 -8.64
N HIS A 51 8.67 -15.63 -8.73
CA HIS A 51 7.80 -16.79 -8.62
C HIS A 51 7.86 -17.71 -9.85
N ILE A 52 8.32 -17.22 -11.01
CA ILE A 52 8.44 -18.03 -12.24
C ILE A 52 9.69 -18.90 -12.15
N ASN A 53 10.82 -18.31 -11.79
CA ASN A 53 12.09 -19.01 -11.68
C ASN A 53 12.32 -19.65 -10.30
N HIS A 54 11.38 -19.48 -9.37
CA HIS A 54 11.52 -19.91 -7.96
C HIS A 54 12.82 -19.42 -7.30
N THR A 55 13.23 -18.18 -7.58
CA THR A 55 14.44 -17.59 -7.02
C THR A 55 14.13 -16.38 -6.14
N ILE A 56 15.03 -16.12 -5.20
CA ILE A 56 15.01 -14.91 -4.36
C ILE A 56 16.29 -14.15 -4.63
N LYS A 57 16.17 -12.87 -4.99
CA LYS A 57 17.30 -11.94 -5.11
C LYS A 57 17.30 -11.01 -3.90
N VAL A 58 18.46 -10.86 -3.27
CA VAL A 58 18.70 -9.85 -2.23
C VAL A 58 19.58 -8.77 -2.85
N VAL A 59 19.08 -7.54 -2.85
CA VAL A 59 19.76 -6.36 -3.42
C VAL A 59 19.91 -5.33 -2.31
N SER A 60 21.11 -4.79 -2.12
CA SER A 60 21.40 -3.68 -1.21
C SER A 60 22.14 -2.60 -1.98
N TYR A 61 21.68 -1.35 -1.88
CA TYR A 61 22.28 -0.22 -2.58
C TYR A 61 23.42 0.41 -1.77
N ALA A 62 24.65 0.22 -2.22
CA ALA A 62 25.81 0.93 -1.69
C ALA A 62 25.76 2.44 -2.03
N LEU A 63 25.35 3.28 -1.08
CA LEU A 63 25.33 4.73 -1.26
C LEU A 63 26.73 5.32 -1.02
N LEU A 64 27.28 5.96 -2.05
CA LEU A 64 28.57 6.67 -1.95
C LEU A 64 28.30 8.15 -1.65
N ASP A 65 28.39 8.54 -0.38
CA ASP A 65 28.21 9.93 0.06
C ASP A 65 29.54 10.70 0.22
N GLY A 66 30.66 10.08 -0.17
CA GLY A 66 32.01 10.64 -0.09
C GLY A 66 32.65 10.61 1.30
N LYS A 67 31.96 10.12 2.34
CA LYS A 67 32.51 10.06 3.71
C LYS A 67 33.36 8.82 3.96
N GLU A 68 33.09 7.74 3.23
CA GLU A 68 33.78 6.46 3.35
C GLU A 68 34.36 6.01 2.01
N SER A 69 35.42 5.19 2.05
CA SER A 69 35.99 4.63 0.82
C SER A 69 35.00 3.67 0.16
N PRO A 70 34.97 3.59 -1.19
CA PRO A 70 34.07 2.69 -1.91
C PRO A 70 34.18 1.22 -1.46
N GLN A 71 35.38 0.79 -1.07
CA GLN A 71 35.63 -0.56 -0.55
C GLN A 71 34.90 -0.81 0.77
N ILE A 72 34.90 0.17 1.69
CA ILE A 72 34.19 0.05 2.97
C ILE A 72 32.68 -0.03 2.74
N VAL A 73 32.13 0.83 1.88
CA VAL A 73 30.69 0.84 1.56
C VAL A 73 30.27 -0.47 0.90
N TYR A 74 31.08 -1.00 -0.02
CA TYR A 74 30.85 -2.30 -0.64
C TYR A 74 30.80 -3.44 0.39
N GLU A 75 31.77 -3.50 1.30
CA GLU A 75 31.79 -4.53 2.35
C GLU A 75 30.64 -4.36 3.37
N LYS A 76 30.10 -3.15 3.55
CA LYS A 76 28.86 -2.94 4.32
C LYS A 76 27.65 -3.54 3.60
N ALA A 77 27.43 -3.19 2.33
CA ALA A 77 26.31 -3.72 1.54
C ALA A 77 26.37 -5.25 1.44
N LYS A 78 27.56 -5.83 1.26
CA LYS A 78 27.77 -7.28 1.27
C LYS A 78 27.36 -7.92 2.61
N ARG A 79 27.77 -7.33 3.74
CA ARG A 79 27.36 -7.80 5.08
C ARG A 79 25.86 -7.71 5.31
N GLU A 80 25.20 -6.68 4.79
CA GLU A 80 23.73 -6.59 4.84
C GLU A 80 23.07 -7.71 4.06
N ILE A 81 23.52 -7.96 2.84
CA ILE A 81 23.04 -9.06 2.00
C ILE A 81 23.20 -10.40 2.73
N ASP A 82 24.40 -10.67 3.26
CA ASP A 82 24.68 -11.90 4.02
C ASP A 82 23.83 -12.02 5.28
N GLY A 83 23.55 -10.89 5.96
CA GLY A 83 22.64 -10.81 7.09
C GLY A 83 21.21 -11.19 6.72
N VAL A 84 20.69 -10.66 5.61
CA VAL A 84 19.35 -10.98 5.10
C VAL A 84 19.27 -12.44 4.68
N ILE A 85 20.25 -12.95 3.93
CA ILE A 85 20.31 -14.37 3.51
C ILE A 85 20.32 -15.30 4.72
N ARG A 86 21.10 -14.98 5.76
CA ARG A 86 21.11 -15.77 7.01
C ARG A 86 19.73 -15.80 7.66
N LYS A 87 19.02 -14.68 7.72
CA LYS A 87 17.65 -14.60 8.27
C LYS A 87 16.67 -15.43 7.45
N LEU A 88 16.73 -15.36 6.11
CA LEU A 88 15.86 -16.12 5.20
C LEU A 88 16.05 -17.64 5.31
N ARG A 89 17.26 -18.09 5.70
CA ARG A 89 17.56 -19.51 5.91
C ARG A 89 17.10 -20.05 7.26
N GLN A 90 16.78 -19.16 8.22
CA GLN A 90 16.25 -19.62 9.50
C GLN A 90 14.83 -20.15 9.31
N PRO A 91 14.43 -21.19 10.07
CA PRO A 91 13.03 -21.58 10.14
C PRO A 91 12.20 -20.38 10.57
N SER A 92 11.20 -20.01 9.77
CA SER A 92 10.18 -19.09 10.26
C SER A 92 9.49 -19.77 11.44
N PRO A 93 9.16 -19.04 12.52
CA PRO A 93 8.16 -19.51 13.46
C PRO A 93 6.97 -20.02 12.67
N SER A 94 6.53 -21.24 12.92
CA SER A 94 5.45 -21.87 12.17
C SER A 94 4.20 -21.02 12.35
N LEU A 95 3.86 -20.20 11.36
CA LEU A 95 2.55 -19.52 11.32
C LEU A 95 1.41 -20.56 11.27
N LEU A 96 1.73 -21.80 10.85
CA LEU A 96 0.89 -22.99 10.91
C LEU A 96 0.51 -23.42 12.34
N HIS A 97 1.17 -22.92 13.39
CA HIS A 97 0.79 -23.20 14.78
C HIS A 97 -0.20 -22.20 15.39
N ARG A 98 -0.65 -21.20 14.63
CA ARG A 98 -1.76 -20.33 15.07
C ARG A 98 -3.14 -20.91 14.75
N GLU A 99 -3.20 -21.98 13.94
CA GLU A 99 -4.45 -22.68 13.59
C GLU A 99 -4.96 -23.65 14.68
N ARG A 100 -4.34 -23.76 15.87
CA ARG A 100 -4.77 -24.75 16.89
C ARG A 100 -4.97 -24.28 18.33
N LYS A 101 -4.85 -22.98 18.66
CA LYS A 101 -5.14 -22.48 20.02
C LYS A 101 -5.83 -21.12 20.11
N GLU A 102 -6.43 -20.62 19.04
CA GLU A 102 -7.42 -19.57 19.20
C GLU A 102 -8.73 -20.28 19.59
N LYS A 103 -9.06 -20.25 20.91
CA LYS A 103 -10.47 -20.29 21.32
C LYS A 103 -11.20 -19.42 20.30
N LYS A 104 -12.30 -19.89 19.70
CA LYS A 104 -13.23 -19.03 18.95
C LYS A 104 -13.51 -17.83 19.86
N LYS A 105 -12.73 -16.76 19.76
CA LYS A 105 -13.13 -15.47 20.25
C LYS A 105 -14.35 -15.23 19.39
N GLU A 106 -15.51 -15.19 20.03
CA GLU A 106 -16.70 -14.67 19.38
C GLU A 106 -16.23 -13.49 18.57
N ILE A 107 -16.52 -13.51 17.27
CA ILE A 107 -16.29 -12.33 16.43
C ILE A 107 -17.08 -11.25 17.16
N ALA A 108 -16.37 -10.40 17.91
CA ALA A 108 -17.02 -9.32 18.62
C ALA A 108 -17.81 -8.61 17.53
N ASN A 109 -19.13 -8.50 17.68
CA ASN A 109 -20.03 -7.82 16.75
C ASN A 109 -19.77 -6.31 16.83
N GLU A 110 -18.51 -5.92 16.71
CA GLU A 110 -18.04 -4.55 16.56
C GLU A 110 -18.72 -3.99 15.32
N LYS A 111 -19.53 -2.97 15.55
CA LYS A 111 -20.39 -2.37 14.55
C LYS A 111 -19.52 -1.70 13.48
N VAL A 112 -19.87 -1.89 12.22
CA VAL A 112 -19.31 -1.06 11.14
C VAL A 112 -20.00 0.30 11.19
N GLU A 113 -19.21 1.34 11.31
CA GLU A 113 -19.66 2.73 11.29
C GLU A 113 -19.41 3.32 9.91
N SER A 114 -20.34 4.14 9.43
CA SER A 114 -20.22 4.91 8.19
C SER A 114 -20.17 6.39 8.53
N ASN A 115 -19.41 7.17 7.75
CA ASN A 115 -19.44 8.64 7.84
C ASN A 115 -20.74 9.25 7.31
N PHE A 116 -21.58 8.48 6.59
CA PHE A 116 -22.92 8.88 6.16
C PHE A 116 -23.98 7.87 6.57
N THR A 117 -25.20 8.37 6.83
CA THR A 117 -26.38 7.50 6.83
C THR A 117 -26.76 7.17 5.39
N SER A 118 -27.52 6.08 5.21
CA SER A 118 -28.03 5.66 3.90
C SER A 118 -28.82 6.79 3.22
N ASP A 119 -29.70 7.47 3.95
CA ASP A 119 -30.54 8.54 3.42
C ASP A 119 -29.70 9.75 2.96
N ILE A 120 -28.67 10.12 3.74
CA ILE A 120 -27.75 11.20 3.37
C ILE A 120 -26.99 10.82 2.09
N PHE A 121 -26.44 9.60 2.00
CA PHE A 121 -25.71 9.18 0.80
C PHE A 121 -26.63 9.16 -0.43
N GLN A 122 -27.85 8.64 -0.31
CA GLN A 122 -28.85 8.66 -1.38
C GLN A 122 -29.23 10.08 -1.81
N SER A 123 -29.37 11.01 -0.87
CA SER A 123 -29.65 12.42 -1.20
C SER A 123 -28.52 13.05 -2.03
N ARG A 124 -27.25 12.73 -1.71
CA ARG A 124 -26.08 13.18 -2.49
C ARG A 124 -26.07 12.58 -3.90
N VAL A 125 -26.44 11.31 -4.04
CA VAL A 125 -26.62 10.67 -5.36
C VAL A 125 -27.72 11.37 -6.17
N LYS A 126 -28.85 11.73 -5.55
CA LYS A 126 -29.92 12.48 -6.23
C LYS A 126 -29.42 13.85 -6.70
N LYS A 127 -28.72 14.58 -5.83
CA LYS A 127 -28.11 15.88 -6.17
C LYS A 127 -27.10 15.77 -7.32
N ALA A 128 -26.23 14.75 -7.31
CA ALA A 128 -25.31 14.48 -8.41
C ALA A 128 -26.06 14.26 -9.74
N LYS A 129 -27.17 13.51 -9.72
CA LYS A 129 -28.02 13.31 -10.91
C LYS A 129 -28.72 14.58 -11.37
N GLU A 130 -29.00 15.53 -10.49
CA GLU A 130 -29.55 16.85 -10.86
C GLU A 130 -28.50 17.66 -11.61
N TYR A 131 -27.26 17.74 -11.11
CA TYR A 131 -26.14 18.38 -11.82
C TYR A 131 -25.87 17.73 -13.20
N ILE A 132 -25.96 16.40 -13.30
CA ILE A 132 -25.82 15.71 -14.59
C ILE A 132 -26.92 16.13 -15.56
N ARG A 133 -28.18 16.23 -15.11
CA ARG A 133 -29.31 16.63 -15.96
C ARG A 133 -29.28 18.10 -16.36
N ALA A 134 -28.77 18.96 -15.47
CA ALA A 134 -28.57 20.38 -15.75
C ALA A 134 -27.41 20.63 -16.74
N GLY A 135 -26.56 19.62 -16.99
CA GLY A 135 -25.44 19.70 -17.92
C GLY A 135 -24.14 20.19 -17.27
N ASP A 136 -24.08 20.28 -15.94
CA ASP A 136 -22.89 20.76 -15.21
C ASP A 136 -21.73 19.76 -15.28
N ILE A 137 -22.04 18.44 -15.25
CA ILE A 137 -21.06 17.35 -15.27
C ILE A 137 -21.62 16.14 -16.03
N PHE A 138 -20.75 15.30 -16.59
CA PHE A 138 -21.17 14.02 -17.19
C PHE A 138 -21.29 12.89 -16.16
N GLN A 139 -20.35 12.84 -15.22
CA GLN A 139 -20.26 11.81 -14.18
C GLN A 139 -19.55 12.37 -12.94
N VAL A 140 -19.90 11.84 -11.76
CA VAL A 140 -19.14 12.02 -10.52
C VAL A 140 -19.10 10.72 -9.73
N VAL A 141 -17.96 10.42 -9.12
CA VAL A 141 -17.78 9.24 -8.26
C VAL A 141 -17.89 9.67 -6.80
N LEU A 142 -19.03 9.36 -6.17
CA LEU A 142 -19.25 9.62 -4.75
C LEU A 142 -18.70 8.46 -3.92
N SER A 143 -18.05 8.77 -2.80
CA SER A 143 -17.52 7.78 -1.86
C SER A 143 -18.07 7.99 -0.44
N GLN A 144 -17.99 6.93 0.37
CA GLN A 144 -18.24 6.95 1.80
C GLN A 144 -17.17 6.12 2.50
N ARG A 145 -16.83 6.47 3.74
CA ARG A 145 -15.83 5.76 4.54
C ARG A 145 -16.52 4.89 5.57
N LEU A 146 -16.19 3.60 5.54
CA LEU A 146 -16.59 2.64 6.56
C LEU A 146 -15.43 2.41 7.52
N LYS A 147 -15.70 2.33 8.82
CA LYS A 147 -14.71 2.07 9.86
C LYS A 147 -15.23 1.06 10.88
N ARG A 148 -14.32 0.27 11.44
CA ARG A 148 -14.61 -0.69 12.51
C ARG A 148 -13.33 -0.94 13.30
N LYS A 149 -13.46 -1.20 14.60
CA LYS A 149 -12.34 -1.67 15.42
C LYS A 149 -11.93 -3.08 15.00
N VAL A 150 -10.64 -3.26 14.75
CA VAL A 150 -10.05 -4.56 14.40
C VAL A 150 -9.00 -4.94 15.44
N SER A 151 -8.98 -6.21 15.83
CA SER A 151 -7.95 -6.78 16.70
C SER A 151 -6.89 -7.58 15.94
N ALA A 152 -7.10 -7.80 14.63
CA ALA A 152 -6.15 -8.47 13.75
C ALA A 152 -5.01 -7.51 13.38
N SER A 153 -3.81 -8.04 13.18
CA SER A 153 -2.69 -7.25 12.64
C SER A 153 -2.95 -6.90 11.18
N GLY A 154 -2.42 -5.78 10.68
CA GLY A 154 -2.55 -5.42 9.26
C GLY A 154 -1.93 -6.48 8.35
N PHE A 155 -0.89 -7.18 8.79
CA PHE A 155 -0.31 -8.29 8.05
C PHE A 155 -1.23 -9.52 7.97
N ASP A 156 -1.96 -9.85 9.04
CA ASP A 156 -2.97 -10.92 9.00
C ASP A 156 -4.11 -10.55 8.04
N ILE A 157 -4.57 -9.29 8.05
CA ILE A 157 -5.56 -8.76 7.10
C ILE A 157 -5.04 -8.88 5.66
N TYR A 158 -3.80 -8.47 5.40
CA TYR A 158 -3.16 -8.58 4.09
C TYR A 158 -3.13 -10.02 3.58
N ARG A 159 -2.75 -10.98 4.44
CA ARG A 159 -2.72 -12.41 4.07
C ARG A 159 -4.10 -12.93 3.69
N THR A 160 -5.11 -12.62 4.50
CA THR A 160 -6.50 -13.01 4.20
C THR A 160 -6.99 -12.36 2.91
N LEU A 161 -6.72 -11.07 2.72
CA LEU A 161 -7.11 -10.34 1.50
C LEU A 161 -6.44 -10.92 0.24
N ARG A 162 -5.15 -11.26 0.32
CA ARG A 162 -4.41 -11.89 -0.79
C ARG A 162 -5.01 -13.22 -1.22
N SER A 163 -5.54 -13.99 -0.28
CA SER A 163 -6.20 -15.27 -0.57
C SER A 163 -7.62 -15.09 -1.11
N LEU A 164 -8.39 -14.12 -0.58
CA LEU A 164 -9.79 -13.93 -0.94
C LEU A 164 -9.99 -13.13 -2.23
N ASN A 165 -9.16 -12.10 -2.45
CA ASN A 165 -9.27 -11.20 -3.59
C ASN A 165 -7.87 -10.86 -4.13
N PRO A 166 -7.21 -11.81 -4.81
CA PRO A 166 -5.93 -11.56 -5.45
C PRO A 166 -6.08 -10.56 -6.59
N SER A 167 -5.30 -9.49 -6.56
CA SER A 167 -5.27 -8.47 -7.61
C SER A 167 -3.84 -8.26 -8.15
N PRO A 168 -3.69 -7.58 -9.29
CA PRO A 168 -2.38 -7.23 -9.83
C PRO A 168 -1.54 -6.37 -8.88
N TYR A 169 -2.18 -5.60 -7.99
CA TYR A 169 -1.51 -4.69 -7.04
C TYR A 169 -1.93 -4.99 -5.61
N MET A 170 -1.23 -5.95 -5.02
CA MET A 170 -1.31 -6.27 -3.60
C MET A 170 -0.22 -5.51 -2.83
N TYR A 171 -0.58 -4.85 -1.73
CA TYR A 171 0.39 -4.13 -0.91
C TYR A 171 0.05 -4.17 0.57
N TYR A 172 1.13 -4.18 1.36
CA TYR A 172 1.14 -3.98 2.80
C TYR A 172 2.27 -3.00 3.11
N LEU A 173 1.93 -1.78 3.53
CA LEU A 173 2.87 -0.73 3.87
C LEU A 173 2.75 -0.43 5.36
N LYS A 174 3.89 -0.45 6.06
CA LYS A 174 3.97 -0.05 7.46
C LYS A 174 4.54 1.36 7.53
N CYS A 175 3.69 2.36 7.74
CA CYS A 175 3.99 3.78 7.60
C CYS A 175 4.26 4.47 8.95
N GLY A 176 4.92 3.76 9.88
CA GLY A 176 5.11 4.24 11.25
C GLY A 176 3.84 4.03 12.09
N ASP A 177 3.07 5.10 12.27
CA ASP A 177 1.90 5.13 13.17
C ASP A 177 0.63 4.53 12.56
N PHE A 178 0.66 4.25 11.24
CA PHE A 178 -0.45 3.61 10.53
C PHE A 178 0.06 2.58 9.53
N GLU A 179 -0.85 1.70 9.10
CA GLU A 179 -0.60 0.65 8.12
C GLU A 179 -1.57 0.80 6.95
N ILE A 180 -1.08 0.62 5.73
CA ILE A 180 -1.91 0.59 4.52
C ILE A 180 -1.94 -0.84 4.00
N VAL A 181 -3.14 -1.39 3.86
CA VAL A 181 -3.38 -2.73 3.34
C VAL A 181 -4.34 -2.63 2.17
N GLY A 182 -3.97 -3.18 1.01
CA GLY A 182 -4.81 -3.09 -0.16
C GLY A 182 -4.59 -4.17 -1.21
N SER A 183 -5.61 -4.30 -2.04
CA SER A 183 -5.68 -5.17 -3.22
C SER A 183 -6.37 -4.35 -4.32
N SER A 184 -5.58 -3.59 -5.09
CA SER A 184 -6.12 -2.75 -6.16
C SER A 184 -6.16 -3.52 -7.48
N PRO A 185 -7.32 -3.60 -8.15
CA PRO A 185 -7.42 -4.18 -9.48
C PRO A 185 -6.89 -3.23 -10.58
N GLU A 186 -6.83 -1.93 -10.30
CA GLU A 186 -6.63 -0.89 -11.30
C GLU A 186 -5.29 -0.16 -11.12
N THR A 187 -4.71 0.29 -12.23
CA THR A 187 -3.46 1.06 -12.27
C THR A 187 -3.78 2.51 -12.55
N LEU A 188 -3.34 3.43 -11.69
CA LEU A 188 -3.48 4.86 -12.00
C LEU A 188 -2.64 5.25 -13.20
N VAL A 189 -1.32 5.02 -13.15
CA VAL A 189 -0.40 5.26 -14.26
C VAL A 189 0.85 4.42 -14.03
N ARG A 190 1.49 3.98 -15.10
CA ARG A 190 2.79 3.33 -15.04
C ARG A 190 3.72 3.99 -16.04
N MET A 191 4.93 4.32 -15.61
CA MET A 191 6.02 4.74 -16.48
C MET A 191 7.13 3.70 -16.42
N GLU A 192 7.59 3.21 -17.57
CA GLU A 192 8.75 2.35 -17.69
C GLU A 192 9.65 2.84 -18.81
N GLU A 193 10.93 3.02 -18.51
CA GLU A 193 11.87 3.67 -19.42
C GLU A 193 11.32 5.04 -19.84
N GLU A 194 10.88 5.19 -21.09
CA GLU A 194 10.26 6.42 -21.61
C GLU A 194 8.78 6.21 -22.01
N GLU A 195 8.20 5.04 -21.71
CA GLU A 195 6.83 4.69 -22.05
C GLU A 195 5.87 4.91 -20.87
N ILE A 196 4.77 5.63 -21.12
CA ILE A 196 3.68 5.83 -20.16
C ILE A 196 2.49 4.97 -20.56
N THR A 197 2.01 4.14 -19.63
CA THR A 197 0.80 3.32 -19.78
C THR A 197 -0.28 3.77 -18.81
N TYR A 198 -1.49 3.97 -19.35
CA TYR A 198 -2.74 4.21 -18.62
C TYR A 198 -3.76 3.13 -18.98
N ARG A 199 -4.51 2.62 -17.99
CA ARG A 199 -5.55 1.59 -18.20
C ARG A 199 -6.82 1.98 -17.44
N PRO A 200 -7.75 2.72 -18.09
CA PRO A 200 -9.04 3.07 -17.52
C PRO A 200 -9.97 1.86 -17.41
#